data_AF-A0A9W7ZHT0-F1
#
_entry.id   AF-A0A9W7ZHT0-F1
#
_cell.length_a   1.000
_cell.length_b   1.000
_cell.length_c   1.000
_cell.angle_alpha   90.00
_cell.angle_beta   90.00
_cell.angle_gamma   90.00
#
_symmetry.space_group_name_H-M   'P 1'
#
loop_
_entity.id
_entity.type
_entity.pdbx_description
1 polymer ?
#
loop_
_entity_poly.entity_id
_entity_poly.type
_entity_poly.pdbx_seq_one_letter_code
_entity_poly.pdbx_strand_id
1 'polypeptide(L)'
;MKGALVGKFAGIFFSTASQHGGQETTALTFLTTLAHHGIMYIPFGYRSSYLFDHSHIIGGSAYGSGTITNGDGSRMPSQEELEIAEAQ
;
A
#
# COMPACT_ATOMS: atom_id res chain seq x y z
N MET A 1 17.90 -4.87 24.09
CA MET A 1 17.31 -4.80 22.73
C MET A 1 18.46 -4.80 21.71
N LYS A 2 18.46 -5.69 20.71
CA LYS A 2 19.58 -5.86 19.76
C LYS A 2 19.55 -4.93 18.53
N GLY A 3 18.47 -4.19 18.30
CA GLY A 3 18.38 -3.20 17.21
C GLY A 3 18.54 -3.78 15.79
N ALA A 4 18.25 -5.07 15.57
CA ALA A 4 18.61 -5.78 14.34
C ALA A 4 17.97 -5.21 13.04
N LEU A 5 16.92 -4.39 13.15
CA LEU A 5 16.21 -3.81 12.01
C LEU A 5 16.46 -2.30 11.84
N VAL A 6 17.26 -1.69 12.72
CA VAL A 6 17.57 -0.25 12.66
C VAL A 6 18.25 0.07 11.33
N GLY A 7 17.74 1.08 10.62
CA GLY A 7 18.27 1.56 9.35
C GLY A 7 17.93 0.68 8.13
N LYS A 8 17.16 -0.41 8.30
CA LYS A 8 16.61 -1.15 7.16
C LYS A 8 15.49 -0.36 6.50
N PHE A 9 15.22 -0.65 5.23
CA PHE A 9 14.12 -0.06 4.47
C PHE A 9 12.90 -0.98 4.45
N ALA A 10 11.70 -0.40 4.41
CA ALA A 10 10.46 -1.12 4.15
C ALA A 10 9.50 -0.28 3.30
N GLY A 11 8.85 -0.94 2.34
CA GLY A 11 7.61 -0.48 1.71
C GLY A 11 6.41 -1.19 2.33
N ILE A 12 5.21 -0.70 2.06
CA ILE A 12 3.95 -1.27 2.54
C ILE A 12 3.03 -1.49 1.33
N PHE A 13 2.32 -2.62 1.31
CA PHE A 13 1.23 -2.88 0.38
C PHE A 13 0.02 -3.43 1.15
N PHE A 14 -1.18 -3.28 0.61
CA PHE A 14 -2.41 -3.66 1.32
C PHE A 14 -3.53 -4.16 0.40
N SER A 15 -4.52 -4.79 0.99
CA SER A 15 -5.73 -5.28 0.31
C SER A 15 -6.95 -4.98 1.17
N THR A 16 -8.02 -4.47 0.56
CA THR A 16 -9.26 -4.14 1.27
C THR A 16 -10.49 -4.64 0.52
N ALA A 17 -11.56 -4.95 1.24
CA ALA A 17 -12.82 -5.34 0.63
C ALA A 17 -13.56 -4.16 -0.03
N SER A 18 -13.44 -2.95 0.53
CA SER A 18 -14.12 -1.74 0.08
C SER A 18 -13.14 -0.62 -0.27
N GLN A 19 -13.58 0.35 -1.09
CA GLN A 19 -12.72 1.39 -1.67
C GLN A 19 -12.02 2.29 -0.63
N HIS A 20 -12.65 2.56 0.52
CA HIS A 20 -12.09 3.46 1.55
C HIS A 20 -11.95 2.80 2.91
N GLY A 21 -12.28 1.50 3.01
CA GLY A 21 -12.14 0.72 4.24
C GLY A 21 -10.71 0.27 4.48
N GLY A 22 -9.78 1.22 4.63
CA GLY A 22 -8.39 0.92 5.01
C GLY A 22 -7.33 1.00 3.91
N GLN A 23 -7.65 1.55 2.72
CA GLN A 23 -6.67 1.77 1.63
C GLN A 23 -5.55 2.78 2.00
N GLU A 24 -5.73 3.53 3.08
CA GLU A 24 -4.71 4.46 3.58
C GLU A 24 -4.34 4.16 5.03
N THR A 25 -5.35 3.97 5.89
CA THR A 25 -5.15 3.83 7.33
C THR A 25 -4.42 2.54 7.72
N THR A 26 -4.50 1.48 6.91
CA THR A 26 -3.69 0.26 7.10
C THR A 26 -2.19 0.60 7.06
N ALA A 27 -1.76 1.38 6.07
CA ALA A 27 -0.36 1.80 5.98
C ALA A 27 0.00 2.77 7.11
N LEU A 28 -0.83 3.79 7.36
CA LEU A 28 -0.58 4.78 8.41
C LEU A 28 -0.42 4.15 9.79
N THR A 29 -1.24 3.15 10.13
CA THR A 29 -1.18 2.49 11.44
C THR A 29 0.04 1.56 11.55
N PHE A 30 0.46 0.93 10.45
CA PHE A 30 1.67 0.10 10.42
C PHE A 30 2.97 0.89 10.58
N LEU A 31 2.99 2.20 10.28
CA LEU A 31 4.17 3.06 10.50
C LEU A 31 4.66 3.04 11.94
N THR A 32 3.76 2.86 12.91
CA THR A 32 4.13 2.76 14.34
C THR A 32 5.04 1.55 14.62
N THR A 33 4.78 0.42 13.96
CA THR A 33 5.63 -0.78 14.03
C THR A 33 7.01 -0.51 13.43
N LEU A 34 7.06 0.15 12.27
CA LEU A 34 8.34 0.52 11.63
C LEU A 34 9.17 1.44 12.52
N ALA A 35 8.52 2.44 13.14
CA ALA A 35 9.15 3.38 14.06
C ALA A 35 9.76 2.66 15.29
N HIS A 36 9.02 1.74 15.93
CA HIS A 36 9.54 0.97 17.06
C HIS A 36 10.76 0.11 16.71
N HIS A 37 10.89 -0.33 15.46
CA HIS A 37 12.03 -1.11 14.99
C HIS A 37 13.16 -0.26 14.41
N GLY A 38 13.00 1.06 14.30
CA GLY A 38 13.97 1.95 13.65
C GLY A 38 14.10 1.72 12.14
N ILE A 39 13.04 1.23 11.50
CA ILE A 39 12.99 0.97 10.05
C ILE A 39 12.62 2.26 9.33
N MET A 40 13.32 2.55 8.22
CA MET A 40 13.02 3.66 7.33
C MET A 40 11.90 3.27 6.36
N TYR A 41 10.78 3.97 6.46
CA TYR A 41 9.66 3.80 5.54
C TYR A 41 9.93 4.51 4.20
N ILE A 42 9.76 3.78 3.10
CA ILE A 42 9.84 4.29 1.74
C ILE A 42 8.42 4.27 1.14
N PRO A 43 7.73 5.43 1.03
CA PRO A 43 6.41 5.52 0.43
C PRO A 43 6.46 5.34 -1.09
N PHE A 44 5.36 4.91 -1.69
CA PHE A 44 5.22 4.90 -3.15
C PHE A 44 5.19 6.32 -3.73
N GLY A 45 4.48 7.23 -3.07
CA GLY A 45 4.18 8.56 -3.61
C GLY A 45 3.21 8.48 -4.79
N TYR A 46 3.37 9.36 -5.78
CA TYR A 46 2.53 9.42 -6.98
C TYR A 46 3.34 9.10 -8.24
N ARG A 47 4.10 8.00 -8.20
CA ARG A 47 4.99 7.57 -9.30
C ARG A 47 4.23 6.96 -10.49
N SER A 48 2.99 6.52 -10.28
CA SER A 48 2.11 5.99 -11.33
C SER A 48 0.96 6.96 -11.62
N SER A 49 0.69 7.20 -12.90
CA SER A 49 -0.46 7.99 -13.35
C SER A 49 -1.80 7.32 -13.05
N TYR A 50 -1.84 6.00 -12.84
CA TYR A 50 -3.06 5.26 -12.53
C TYR A 50 -3.69 5.70 -11.19
N LEU A 51 -2.90 6.22 -10.24
CA LEU A 51 -3.44 6.76 -8.99
C LEU A 51 -4.30 8.03 -9.17
N PHE A 52 -4.32 8.61 -10.37
CA PHE A 52 -5.18 9.73 -10.76
C PHE A 52 -6.28 9.32 -11.75
N ASP A 53 -6.36 8.04 -12.11
CA ASP A 53 -7.40 7.55 -12.99
C ASP A 53 -8.70 7.34 -12.19
N HIS A 54 -9.80 7.84 -12.76
CA HIS A 54 -11.15 7.75 -12.19
C HIS A 54 -12.12 7.00 -13.12
N SER A 55 -11.62 6.41 -14.20
CA SER A 55 -12.42 5.65 -15.18
C SER A 55 -12.86 4.28 -14.64
N HIS A 56 -12.12 3.72 -13.69
CA HIS A 56 -12.42 2.47 -13.00
C HIS A 56 -11.84 2.48 -11.58
N ILE A 57 -12.26 1.50 -10.77
CA ILE A 57 -11.80 1.37 -9.39
C ILE A 57 -10.39 0.80 -9.38
N ILE A 58 -9.45 1.55 -8.80
CA ILE A 58 -8.04 1.20 -8.63
C ILE A 58 -7.68 1.37 -7.15
N GLY A 59 -7.10 0.34 -6.55
CA GLY A 59 -6.53 0.37 -5.20
C GLY A 59 -5.13 0.97 -5.17
N GLY A 60 -4.68 1.34 -3.97
CA GLY A 60 -3.41 1.99 -3.72
C GLY A 60 -3.56 3.45 -3.32
N SER A 61 -2.47 4.01 -2.80
CA SER A 61 -2.38 5.40 -2.38
C SER A 61 -0.93 5.87 -2.40
N ALA A 62 -0.69 7.13 -2.04
CA ALA A 62 0.68 7.62 -1.84
C ALA A 62 1.47 6.80 -0.80
N TYR A 63 0.78 6.06 0.07
CA TYR A 63 1.39 5.28 1.13
C TYR A 63 1.85 3.89 0.69
N GLY A 64 1.41 3.42 -0.47
CA GLY A 64 1.78 2.11 -0.98
C GLY A 64 0.84 1.58 -2.06
N SER A 65 1.27 0.53 -2.75
CA SER A 65 0.44 -0.24 -3.66
C SER A 65 -0.70 -0.93 -2.91
N GLY A 66 -1.84 -1.09 -3.59
CA GLY A 66 -2.99 -1.73 -2.99
C GLY A 66 -3.94 -2.34 -4.00
N THR A 67 -4.80 -3.25 -3.52
CA THR A 67 -5.86 -3.88 -4.31
C THR A 67 -7.19 -3.84 -3.58
N ILE A 68 -8.30 -3.83 -4.32
CA ILE A 68 -9.66 -3.95 -3.77
C ILE A 68 -10.27 -5.31 -4.14
N THR A 69 -10.85 -6.03 -3.19
CA THR A 69 -11.26 -7.44 -3.39
C THR A 69 -12.77 -7.68 -3.48
N ASN A 70 -13.60 -6.63 -3.43
CA ASN A 70 -15.04 -6.72 -3.13
C ASN A 70 -15.33 -7.27 -1.72
N GLY A 71 -16.58 -7.12 -1.27
CA GLY A 71 -17.06 -7.64 0.01
C GLY A 71 -17.01 -9.17 0.14
N ASP A 72 -17.04 -9.88 -0.99
CA ASP A 72 -17.00 -11.35 -1.06
C ASP A 72 -15.61 -11.90 -1.42
N GLY A 73 -14.62 -11.04 -1.65
CA GLY A 73 -13.27 -11.44 -2.04
C GLY A 73 -13.12 -11.88 -3.50
N SER A 74 -14.15 -11.71 -4.34
CA SER A 74 -14.17 -12.22 -5.73
C SER A 74 -13.32 -11.40 -6.70
N ARG A 75 -13.05 -10.12 -6.41
CA ARG A 75 -12.25 -9.26 -7.31
C ARG A 75 -10.76 -9.54 -7.10
N MET A 76 -10.09 -9.92 -8.19
CA MET A 76 -8.63 -10.03 -8.25
C MET A 76 -8.00 -8.66 -8.55
N PRO A 77 -6.71 -8.46 -8.24
CA PRO A 77 -6.00 -7.24 -8.63
C PRO A 77 -6.13 -6.96 -10.13
N SER A 78 -6.46 -5.72 -10.49
CA SER A 78 -6.47 -5.27 -11.87
C SER A 78 -5.06 -5.13 -12.42
N GLN A 79 -4.93 -5.00 -13.74
CA GLN A 79 -3.64 -4.83 -14.39
C GLN A 79 -2.91 -3.56 -13.88
N GLU A 80 -3.66 -2.48 -13.66
CA GLU A 80 -3.17 -1.21 -13.13
C GLU A 80 -2.67 -1.34 -11.69
N GLU A 81 -3.39 -2.09 -10.84
CA GLU A 81 -2.97 -2.38 -9.46
C GLU A 81 -1.67 -3.23 -9.43
N LEU A 82 -1.53 -4.18 -10.36
CA LEU A 82 -0.30 -4.97 -10.52
C LEU A 82 0.87 -4.10 -11.00
N GLU A 83 0.65 -3.22 -11.98
CA GLU A 83 1.69 -2.30 -12.47
C GLU A 83 2.14 -1.30 -11.39
N ILE A 84 1.21 -0.80 -10.56
CA ILE A 84 1.56 0.02 -9.38
C ILE A 84 2.44 -0.79 -8.41
N ALA A 85 2.10 -2.07 -8.17
CA ALA A 85 2.85 -2.92 -7.26
C ALA A 85 4.26 -3.25 -7.78
N GLU A 86 4.43 -3.49 -9.08
CA GLU A 86 5.73 -3.72 -9.71
C GLU A 86 6.64 -2.48 -9.69
N ALA A 87 6.04 -1.28 -9.76
CA ALA A 87 6.79 -0.02 -9.74
C ALA A 87 7.28 0.40 -8.34
N GLN A 88 6.76 -0.23 -7.27
CA GLN A 88 7.05 0.12 -5.88
C GLN A 88 8.44 -0.34 -5.42
#